data_AF-A0A533VNM6-F1
#
_entry.id   AF-A0A533VNM6-F1
#
_cell.length_a   1.000
_cell.length_b   1.000
_cell.length_c   1.000
_cell.angle_alpha   90.00
_cell.angle_beta   90.00
_cell.angle_gamma   90.00
#
_symmetry.space_group_name_H-M   'P 1'
#
loop_
_entity.id
_entity.type
_entity.pdbx_description
1 polymer ?
#
loop_
_entity_poly.entity_id
_entity_poly.type
_entity_poly.pdbx_seq_one_letter_code
_entity_poly.pdbx_strand_id
1 'polypeptide(L)'
;MLRDRLPSRRPHQPFLLPSVGSGRLVRLLGARKLKEKLLFKNITISFGWSLIPLLVALYYQRVSLELLLIAPFIFLRLMLNTIFFDVRDLEGDKANGIRTLPVAFGRERSFRAMAVLDLLSSLYLVSLVGLTLLPPYSLILVLLPVYSALYRWLASSERAMIGFLCDFVADGEYVLWGPLIYLGKILF
;
A
#
# COMPACT_ATOMS: atom_id res chain seq x y z
N MET A 1 5.12 51.70 57.53
CA MET A 1 5.26 50.56 58.47
C MET A 1 4.17 49.55 58.15
N LEU A 2 4.55 48.47 57.46
CA LEU A 2 4.54 47.07 57.95
C LEU A 2 3.17 46.39 57.68
N ARG A 3 3.04 45.62 56.58
CA ARG A 3 3.38 44.19 56.40
C ARG A 3 2.50 43.22 57.21
N ASP A 4 2.11 42.16 56.50
CA ASP A 4 1.96 40.77 56.99
C ASP A 4 0.69 40.46 57.80
N ARG A 5 -0.08 39.37 57.62
CA ARG A 5 0.14 38.02 57.04
C ARG A 5 -1.23 37.29 56.95
N LEU A 6 -1.41 36.45 55.93
CA LEU A 6 -2.38 35.32 55.95
C LEU A 6 -1.90 34.23 56.93
N PRO A 7 -2.77 33.33 57.43
CA PRO A 7 -2.92 31.98 56.80
C PRO A 7 -4.36 31.43 56.98
N SER A 8 -4.87 30.31 56.46
CA SER A 8 -4.52 29.28 55.49
C SER A 8 -5.74 28.34 55.43
N ARG A 9 -6.43 28.22 54.29
CA ARG A 9 -7.33 27.07 54.03
C ARG A 9 -6.68 26.19 52.99
N ARG A 10 -6.16 25.03 53.40
CA ARG A 10 -5.89 23.93 52.47
C ARG A 10 -7.21 23.23 52.19
N PRO A 11 -7.53 22.95 50.92
CA PRO A 11 -8.19 21.71 50.58
C PRO A 11 -7.20 20.83 49.83
N HIS A 12 -6.98 19.67 50.43
CA HIS A 12 -6.49 18.42 49.87
C HIS A 12 -6.53 18.32 48.35
N GLN A 13 -5.35 18.38 47.73
CA GLN A 13 -5.07 17.55 46.56
C GLN A 13 -4.73 16.15 47.05
N PRO A 14 -5.27 15.10 46.42
CA PRO A 14 -4.41 13.97 46.14
C PRO A 14 -4.44 13.62 44.65
N PHE A 15 -3.23 13.60 44.12
CA PHE A 15 -2.75 12.55 43.24
C PHE A 15 -3.16 12.65 41.76
N LEU A 16 -2.61 13.68 41.10
CA LEU A 16 -2.17 13.52 39.72
C LEU A 16 -1.11 12.42 39.69
N LEU A 17 -1.50 11.18 39.35
CA LEU A 17 -0.58 10.23 38.73
C LEU A 17 -0.31 10.74 37.33
N PRO A 18 0.90 11.24 37.01
CA PRO A 18 1.23 11.42 35.61
C PRO A 18 1.48 9.99 35.10
N SER A 19 0.47 9.42 34.43
CA SER A 19 0.65 8.19 33.66
C SER A 19 1.49 8.52 32.41
N VAL A 20 2.77 8.84 32.64
CA VAL A 20 3.76 9.22 31.61
C VAL A 20 3.96 8.07 30.59
N GLY A 21 3.50 6.86 30.90
CA GLY A 21 3.50 5.73 29.96
C GLY A 21 2.29 5.64 29.01
N SER A 22 1.16 6.31 29.29
CA SER A 22 -0.10 6.07 28.57
C SER A 22 -0.21 6.84 27.25
N GLY A 23 0.30 8.06 27.17
CA GLY A 23 0.15 8.91 25.97
C GLY A 23 0.84 8.35 24.73
N ARG A 24 2.03 7.74 24.88
CA ARG A 24 2.71 7.02 23.79
C ARG A 24 1.98 5.73 23.44
N LEU A 25 1.53 4.96 24.43
CA LEU A 25 0.82 3.71 24.20
C LEU A 25 -0.52 3.93 23.48
N VAL A 26 -1.29 4.93 23.90
CA VAL A 26 -2.57 5.32 23.29
C VAL A 26 -2.36 5.84 21.87
N ARG A 27 -1.30 6.63 21.61
CA ARG A 27 -0.93 7.02 20.24
C ARG A 27 -0.51 5.82 19.38
N LEU A 28 0.27 4.89 19.92
CA LEU A 28 0.70 3.69 19.20
C LEU A 28 -0.47 2.75 18.89
N LEU A 29 -1.36 2.53 19.86
CA LEU A 29 -2.58 1.74 19.68
C LEU A 29 -3.54 2.41 18.70
N GLY A 30 -3.69 3.73 18.77
CA GLY A 30 -4.48 4.51 17.82
C GLY A 30 -3.90 4.46 16.40
N ALA A 31 -2.58 4.61 16.26
CA ALA A 31 -1.88 4.50 14.98
C ALA A 31 -1.97 3.09 14.39
N ARG A 32 -1.92 2.04 15.23
CA ARG A 32 -2.07 0.65 14.83
C ARG A 32 -3.47 0.35 14.33
N LYS A 33 -4.51 0.70 15.09
CA LYS A 33 -5.92 0.53 14.68
C LYS A 33 -6.24 1.33 13.41
N LEU A 34 -5.70 2.54 13.29
CA LEU A 34 -5.84 3.33 12.08
C LEU A 34 -5.17 2.64 10.90
N LYS A 35 -3.92 2.20 11.05
CA LYS A 35 -3.18 1.45 10.01
C LYS A 35 -3.96 0.21 9.56
N GLU A 36 -4.50 -0.56 10.48
CA GLU A 36 -5.31 -1.75 10.18
C GLU A 36 -6.54 -1.38 9.34
N LYS A 37 -7.28 -0.34 9.73
CA LYS A 37 -8.46 0.12 8.96
C LYS A 37 -8.09 0.62 7.56
N LEU A 38 -6.97 1.32 7.42
CA LEU A 38 -6.49 1.86 6.14
C LEU A 38 -6.00 0.75 5.20
N LEU A 39 -5.21 -0.19 5.72
CA LEU A 39 -4.78 -1.36 4.96
C LEU A 39 -5.97 -2.23 4.58
N PHE A 40 -6.96 -2.37 5.46
CA PHE A 40 -8.15 -3.16 5.18
C PHE A 40 -8.95 -2.64 3.98
N LYS A 41 -9.08 -1.31 3.82
CA LYS A 41 -9.69 -0.71 2.62
C LYS A 41 -8.97 -1.19 1.36
N ASN A 42 -7.66 -1.02 1.30
CA ASN A 42 -6.88 -1.29 0.09
C ASN A 42 -6.82 -2.81 -0.20
N ILE A 43 -6.73 -3.63 0.84
CA ILE A 43 -6.82 -5.09 0.73
C ILE A 43 -8.18 -5.49 0.15
N THR A 44 -9.29 -4.95 0.66
CA THR A 44 -10.64 -5.30 0.20
C THR A 44 -10.85 -4.94 -1.27
N ILE A 45 -10.45 -3.73 -1.67
CA ILE A 45 -10.55 -3.27 -3.06
C ILE A 45 -9.72 -4.17 -3.97
N SER A 46 -8.44 -4.36 -3.63
CA SER A 46 -7.50 -5.15 -4.45
C SER A 46 -7.91 -6.61 -4.53
N PHE A 47 -8.45 -7.18 -3.44
CA PHE A 47 -8.96 -8.54 -3.42
C PHE A 47 -10.13 -8.70 -4.39
N GLY A 48 -11.11 -7.79 -4.35
CA GLY A 48 -12.24 -7.78 -5.27
C GLY A 48 -11.81 -7.77 -6.74
N TRP A 49 -10.88 -6.89 -7.11
CA TRP A 49 -10.35 -6.82 -8.47
C TRP A 49 -9.53 -8.06 -8.87
N SER A 50 -8.71 -8.59 -7.95
CA SER A 50 -7.87 -9.76 -8.20
C SER A 50 -8.67 -11.07 -8.33
N LEU A 51 -9.91 -11.08 -7.82
CA LEU A 51 -10.79 -12.23 -7.90
C LEU A 51 -11.45 -12.36 -9.27
N ILE A 52 -11.56 -11.27 -10.05
CA ILE A 52 -12.21 -11.28 -11.37
C ILE A 52 -11.55 -12.31 -12.32
N PRO A 53 -10.22 -12.34 -12.51
CA PRO A 53 -9.58 -13.38 -13.34
C PRO A 53 -9.87 -14.81 -12.86
N LEU A 54 -9.94 -15.03 -11.55
CA LEU A 54 -10.27 -16.33 -10.96
C LEU A 54 -11.72 -16.73 -11.24
N LEU A 55 -12.67 -15.79 -11.09
CA LEU A 55 -14.09 -16.03 -11.38
C LEU A 55 -14.34 -16.30 -12.86
N VAL A 56 -13.66 -15.58 -13.75
CA VAL A 56 -13.73 -15.82 -15.19
C VAL A 56 -13.19 -17.22 -15.53
N ALA A 57 -12.03 -17.60 -14.97
CA ALA A 57 -11.49 -18.94 -15.17
C ALA A 57 -12.41 -20.02 -14.60
N LEU A 58 -13.05 -19.78 -13.45
CA LEU A 58 -14.04 -20.68 -12.87
C LEU A 58 -15.27 -20.84 -13.77
N TYR A 59 -15.80 -19.74 -14.32
CA TYR A 59 -16.95 -19.74 -15.23
C TYR A 59 -16.69 -20.60 -16.48
N TYR A 60 -15.48 -20.53 -17.04
CA TYR A 60 -15.07 -21.34 -18.20
C TYR A 60 -14.50 -22.72 -17.84
N GLN A 61 -14.47 -23.10 -16.56
CA GLN A 61 -13.86 -24.34 -16.06
C GLN A 61 -12.37 -24.49 -16.47
N ARG A 62 -11.64 -23.37 -16.48
CA ARG A 62 -10.21 -23.27 -16.83
C ARG A 62 -9.33 -22.90 -15.63
N VAL A 63 -9.76 -23.26 -14.42
CA VAL A 63 -8.94 -23.05 -13.22
C VAL A 63 -7.74 -24.00 -13.26
N SER A 64 -6.54 -23.44 -13.21
CA SER A 64 -5.29 -24.19 -13.17
C SER A 64 -4.48 -23.82 -11.93
N LEU A 65 -3.51 -24.66 -11.56
CA LEU A 65 -2.64 -24.40 -10.41
C LEU A 65 -1.82 -23.12 -10.64
N GLU A 66 -1.33 -22.90 -11.85
CA GLU A 66 -0.57 -21.72 -12.25
C GLU A 66 -1.39 -20.44 -12.07
N LEU A 67 -2.68 -20.48 -12.39
CA LEU A 67 -3.59 -19.35 -12.16
C LEU A 67 -3.76 -19.05 -10.66
N LEU A 68 -3.90 -20.09 -9.84
CA LEU A 68 -4.00 -19.91 -8.39
C LEU A 68 -2.69 -19.35 -7.80
N LEU A 69 -1.55 -19.78 -8.33
CA LEU A 69 -0.22 -19.34 -7.90
C LEU A 69 0.11 -17.91 -8.37
N ILE A 70 -0.36 -17.49 -9.54
CA ILE A 70 -0.14 -16.13 -10.03
C ILE A 70 -1.11 -15.13 -9.38
N ALA A 71 -2.30 -15.55 -8.92
CA ALA A 71 -3.30 -14.65 -8.32
C ALA A 71 -2.77 -13.78 -7.16
N PRO A 72 -1.94 -14.28 -6.21
CA PRO A 72 -1.28 -13.43 -5.21
C PRO A 72 -0.38 -12.34 -5.81
N PHE A 73 0.34 -12.63 -6.90
CA PHE A 73 1.10 -11.62 -7.63
C PHE A 73 0.15 -10.54 -8.17
N ILE A 74 -0.97 -10.95 -8.80
CA ILE A 74 -1.97 -10.03 -9.34
C ILE A 74 -2.54 -9.11 -8.24
N PHE A 75 -2.91 -9.70 -7.11
CA PHE A 75 -3.39 -9.00 -5.94
C PHE A 75 -2.39 -7.96 -5.43
N LEU A 76 -1.10 -8.31 -5.33
CA LEU A 76 -0.07 -7.37 -4.89
C LEU A 76 0.08 -6.17 -5.85
N ARG A 77 0.01 -6.39 -7.17
CA ARG A 77 0.05 -5.31 -8.18
C ARG A 77 -1.15 -4.36 -8.04
N LEU A 78 -2.34 -4.91 -7.89
CA LEU A 78 -3.56 -4.10 -7.65
C LEU A 78 -3.48 -3.31 -6.34
N MET A 79 -2.93 -3.93 -5.28
CA MET A 79 -2.73 -3.26 -3.99
C MET A 79 -1.73 -2.10 -4.07
N LEU A 80 -0.66 -2.26 -4.86
CA LEU A 80 0.27 -1.17 -5.14
C LEU A 80 -0.42 -0.02 -5.85
N ASN A 81 -1.24 -0.31 -6.87
CA ASN A 81 -1.94 0.73 -7.61
C ASN A 81 -2.94 1.49 -6.72
N THR A 82 -3.75 0.78 -5.91
CA THR A 82 -4.67 1.45 -4.97
C THR A 82 -3.96 2.35 -3.95
N ILE A 83 -2.81 1.92 -3.43
CA ILE A 83 -1.99 2.76 -2.53
C ILE A 83 -1.42 3.98 -3.28
N PHE A 84 -1.05 3.82 -4.55
CA PHE A 84 -0.53 4.92 -5.36
C PHE A 84 -1.61 5.98 -5.65
N PHE A 85 -2.85 5.57 -5.93
CA PHE A 85 -4.00 6.47 -6.02
C PHE A 85 -4.25 7.23 -4.71
N ASP A 86 -4.20 6.55 -3.56
CA ASP A 86 -4.30 7.24 -2.26
C ASP A 86 -3.16 8.29 -2.09
N VAL A 87 -1.96 8.06 -2.65
CA VAL A 87 -0.82 9.00 -2.58
C VAL A 87 -1.05 10.23 -3.44
N ARG A 88 -1.68 10.09 -4.61
CA ARG A 88 -2.10 11.22 -5.44
C ARG A 88 -3.09 12.11 -4.70
N ASP A 89 -4.08 11.48 -4.05
CA ASP A 89 -5.19 12.18 -3.41
C ASP A 89 -4.84 12.75 -2.02
N LEU A 90 -3.58 12.59 -1.59
CA LEU A 90 -3.06 13.03 -0.30
C LEU A 90 -3.44 14.47 0.09
N GLU A 91 -3.33 15.43 -0.82
CA GLU A 91 -3.62 16.84 -0.49
C GLU A 91 -5.11 17.10 -0.33
N GLY A 92 -5.93 16.54 -1.22
CA GLY A 92 -7.39 16.63 -1.17
C GLY A 92 -7.95 15.90 0.06
N ASP A 93 -7.45 14.70 0.34
CA ASP A 93 -7.82 13.93 1.52
C ASP A 93 -7.48 14.70 2.81
N LYS A 94 -6.29 15.30 2.86
CA LYS A 94 -5.85 16.11 4.01
C LYS A 94 -6.74 17.34 4.20
N ALA A 95 -7.14 18.02 3.13
CA ALA A 95 -8.03 19.17 3.18
C ALA A 95 -9.45 18.78 3.67
N ASN A 96 -9.93 17.61 3.27
CA ASN A 96 -11.25 17.09 3.62
C ASN A 96 -11.28 16.30 4.95
N GLY A 97 -10.16 16.19 5.65
CA GLY A 97 -10.05 15.41 6.88
C GLY A 97 -10.18 13.90 6.69
N ILE A 98 -10.10 13.41 5.45
CA ILE A 98 -10.10 11.99 5.10
C ILE A 98 -8.74 11.42 5.50
N ARG A 99 -8.77 10.31 6.24
CA ARG A 99 -7.55 9.61 6.63
C ARG A 99 -7.29 8.49 5.64
N THR A 100 -6.20 8.58 4.90
CA THR A 100 -5.62 7.52 4.05
C THR A 100 -4.21 7.17 4.52
N LEU A 101 -3.64 6.06 4.02
CA LEU A 101 -2.27 5.63 4.37
C LEU A 101 -1.24 6.76 4.21
N PRO A 102 -1.21 7.50 3.08
CA PRO A 102 -0.27 8.63 2.92
C PRO A 102 -0.60 9.83 3.80
N VAL A 103 -1.87 10.09 4.16
CA VAL A 103 -2.21 11.15 5.11
C VAL A 103 -1.68 10.82 6.51
N ALA A 104 -1.74 9.56 6.92
CA ALA A 104 -1.29 9.11 8.23
C ALA A 104 0.24 9.02 8.37
N PHE A 105 0.94 8.56 7.33
CA PHE A 105 2.38 8.28 7.40
C PHE A 105 3.26 9.27 6.64
N GLY A 106 2.66 10.10 5.80
CA GLY A 106 3.38 10.95 4.85
C GLY A 106 3.77 10.19 3.58
N ARG A 107 3.94 10.97 2.52
CA ARG A 107 4.24 10.51 1.16
C ARG A 107 5.45 9.58 1.06
N GLU A 108 6.57 9.94 1.68
CA GLU A 108 7.82 9.16 1.62
C GLU A 108 7.71 7.77 2.24
N ARG A 109 6.93 7.63 3.33
CA ARG A 109 6.73 6.33 3.98
C ARG A 109 5.84 5.44 3.13
N SER A 110 4.82 6.00 2.47
CA SER A 110 4.00 5.26 1.50
C SER A 110 4.82 4.79 0.30
N PHE A 111 5.70 5.63 -0.25
CA PHE A 111 6.61 5.21 -1.33
C PHE A 111 7.56 4.08 -0.90
N ARG A 112 8.13 4.15 0.31
CA ARG A 112 8.94 3.06 0.85
C ARG A 112 8.15 1.77 1.02
N ALA A 113 6.92 1.84 1.53
CA ALA A 113 6.05 0.67 1.67
C ALA A 113 5.75 0.03 0.29
N MET A 114 5.48 0.86 -0.73
CA MET A 114 5.28 0.38 -2.10
C MET A 114 6.54 -0.24 -2.72
N ALA A 115 7.73 0.29 -2.41
CA ALA A 115 8.99 -0.32 -2.87
C ALA A 115 9.21 -1.71 -2.26
N VAL A 116 8.90 -1.89 -0.97
CA VAL A 116 8.96 -3.20 -0.30
C VAL A 116 7.96 -4.18 -0.93
N LEU A 117 6.74 -3.74 -1.20
CA LEU A 117 5.72 -4.58 -1.84
C LEU A 117 6.10 -4.98 -3.27
N ASP A 118 6.69 -4.08 -4.06
CA ASP A 118 7.25 -4.41 -5.38
C ASP A 118 8.31 -5.51 -5.28
N LEU A 119 9.25 -5.36 -4.34
CA LEU A 119 10.32 -6.34 -4.12
C LEU A 119 9.74 -7.70 -3.72
N LEU A 120 8.79 -7.72 -2.78
CA LEU A 120 8.11 -8.95 -2.36
C LEU A 120 7.35 -9.61 -3.52
N SER A 121 6.66 -8.83 -4.35
CA SER A 121 5.96 -9.36 -5.53
C SER A 121 6.92 -9.96 -6.55
N SER A 122 8.08 -9.34 -6.74
CA SER A 122 9.12 -9.82 -7.65
C SER A 122 9.77 -11.10 -7.14
N LEU A 123 10.15 -11.13 -5.86
CA LEU A 123 10.74 -12.31 -5.22
C LEU A 123 9.77 -13.49 -5.22
N TYR A 124 8.49 -13.23 -4.94
CA TYR A 124 7.45 -14.25 -5.01
C TYR A 124 7.38 -14.87 -6.42
N LEU A 125 7.27 -14.03 -7.46
CA LEU A 125 7.20 -14.52 -8.85
C LEU A 125 8.46 -15.30 -9.26
N VAL A 126 9.65 -14.77 -8.97
CA VAL A 126 10.93 -15.43 -9.27
C VAL A 126 11.04 -16.77 -8.53
N SER A 127 10.59 -16.83 -7.27
CA SER A 127 10.62 -18.07 -6.49
C SER A 127 9.71 -19.15 -7.08
N LEU A 128 8.52 -18.78 -7.58
CA LEU A 128 7.61 -19.74 -8.21
C LEU A 128 8.19 -20.32 -9.50
N VAL A 129 8.84 -19.49 -10.32
CA VAL A 129 9.49 -19.96 -11.54
C VAL A 129 10.72 -20.82 -11.20
N GLY A 130 11.54 -20.41 -10.23
CA GLY A 130 12.71 -21.17 -9.77
C GLY A 130 12.37 -22.54 -9.19
N LEU A 131 11.17 -22.68 -8.59
CA LEU A 131 10.60 -23.95 -8.13
C LEU A 131 9.86 -24.73 -9.22
N THR A 132 9.88 -24.27 -10.47
CA THR A 132 9.18 -24.88 -11.62
C THR A 132 7.65 -24.95 -11.46
N LEU A 133 7.07 -24.15 -10.57
CA LEU A 133 5.63 -24.07 -10.33
C LEU A 133 4.91 -23.14 -11.31
N LEU A 134 5.66 -22.23 -11.94
CA LEU A 134 5.20 -21.39 -13.04
C LEU A 134 6.10 -21.58 -14.26
N PRO A 135 5.54 -21.42 -15.48
CA PRO A 135 6.33 -21.47 -16.71
C PRO A 135 7.44 -20.41 -16.74
N PRO A 136 8.60 -20.68 -17.36
CA PRO A 136 9.72 -19.73 -17.43
C PRO A 136 9.34 -18.38 -18.03
N TYR A 137 8.45 -18.36 -19.03
CA TYR A 137 7.99 -17.12 -19.66
C TYR A 137 7.32 -16.15 -18.68
N SER A 138 6.80 -16.62 -17.52
CA SER A 138 6.21 -15.76 -16.50
C SER A 138 7.22 -14.78 -15.88
N LEU A 139 8.54 -15.04 -15.99
CA LEU A 139 9.58 -14.12 -15.50
C LEU A 139 9.54 -12.75 -16.16
N ILE A 140 9.01 -12.65 -17.39
CA ILE A 140 8.89 -11.36 -18.08
C ILE A 140 8.01 -10.36 -17.30
N LEU A 141 7.10 -10.84 -16.45
CA LEU A 141 6.25 -10.01 -15.61
C LEU A 141 7.03 -9.26 -14.50
N VAL A 142 8.29 -9.61 -14.22
CA VAL A 142 9.17 -8.84 -13.33
C VAL A 142 9.43 -7.43 -13.87
N LEU A 143 9.25 -7.21 -15.18
CA LEU A 143 9.32 -5.87 -15.77
C LEU A 143 8.25 -4.92 -15.22
N LEU A 144 7.12 -5.43 -14.72
CA LEU A 144 6.03 -4.62 -14.16
C LEU A 144 6.45 -3.93 -12.84
N PRO A 145 6.99 -4.63 -11.82
CA PRO A 145 7.64 -4.00 -10.68
C PRO A 145 8.71 -2.97 -11.04
N VAL A 146 9.53 -3.25 -12.07
CA VAL A 146 10.54 -2.29 -12.52
C VAL A 146 9.87 -1.03 -13.10
N TYR A 147 8.89 -1.22 -13.97
CA TYR A 147 8.08 -0.13 -14.53
C TYR A 147 7.43 0.71 -13.43
N SER A 148 6.86 0.07 -12.40
CA SER A 148 6.28 0.79 -11.26
C SER A 148 7.27 1.50 -10.38
N ALA A 149 8.46 0.94 -10.17
CA ALA A 149 9.52 1.66 -9.48
C ALA A 149 9.93 2.93 -10.24
N LEU A 150 10.04 2.86 -11.58
CA LEU A 150 10.43 3.99 -12.42
C LEU A 150 9.42 5.14 -12.39
N TYR A 151 8.14 4.87 -12.63
CA TYR A 151 7.15 5.95 -12.60
C TYR A 151 6.95 6.50 -11.18
N ARG A 152 7.09 5.68 -10.14
CA ARG A 152 7.02 6.17 -8.75
C ARG A 152 8.22 7.03 -8.38
N TRP A 153 9.41 6.68 -8.88
CA TRP A 153 10.59 7.52 -8.73
C TRP A 153 10.39 8.88 -9.42
N LEU A 154 9.88 8.89 -10.66
CA LEU A 154 9.54 10.13 -11.37
C LEU A 154 8.47 10.95 -10.63
N ALA A 155 7.42 10.29 -10.15
CA ALA A 155 6.38 10.90 -9.35
C ALA A 155 6.96 11.54 -8.08
N SER A 156 7.92 10.88 -7.42
CA SER A 156 8.57 11.40 -6.21
C SER A 156 9.28 12.74 -6.43
N SER A 157 9.82 12.96 -7.63
CA SER A 157 10.53 14.18 -8.04
C SER A 157 9.60 15.32 -8.46
N GLU A 158 8.51 15.02 -9.19
CA GLU A 158 7.62 16.06 -9.76
C GLU A 158 6.17 15.88 -9.34
N ARG A 159 5.72 16.74 -8.43
CA ARG A 159 4.37 16.66 -7.84
C ARG A 159 3.24 16.97 -8.85
N ALA A 160 3.52 17.85 -9.81
CA ALA A 160 2.57 18.20 -10.87
C ALA A 160 2.26 17.03 -11.82
N MET A 161 3.20 16.08 -11.94
CA MET A 161 3.08 14.94 -12.86
C MET A 161 2.29 13.76 -12.27
N ILE A 162 2.02 13.74 -10.96
CA ILE A 162 1.40 12.58 -10.30
C ILE A 162 0.02 12.25 -10.87
N GLY A 163 -0.79 13.27 -11.20
CA GLY A 163 -2.11 13.05 -11.82
C GLY A 163 -1.99 12.29 -13.14
N PHE A 164 -1.17 12.79 -14.06
CA PHE A 164 -0.90 12.14 -15.35
C PHE A 164 -0.30 10.73 -15.19
N LEU A 165 0.63 10.55 -14.25
CA LEU A 165 1.24 9.24 -13.99
C LEU A 165 0.25 8.24 -13.40
N CYS A 166 -0.67 8.66 -12.52
CA CYS A 166 -1.73 7.76 -12.05
C CYS A 166 -2.67 7.38 -13.20
N ASP A 167 -3.19 8.39 -13.90
CA ASP A 167 -4.32 8.18 -14.82
C ASP A 167 -3.91 7.45 -16.11
N PHE A 168 -2.66 7.61 -16.56
CA PHE A 168 -2.20 6.98 -17.81
C PHE A 168 -1.16 5.89 -17.60
N VAL A 169 -0.19 6.11 -16.71
CA VAL A 169 0.99 5.24 -16.56
C VAL A 169 0.70 4.09 -15.59
N ALA A 170 0.09 4.37 -14.43
CA ALA A 170 -0.26 3.34 -13.46
C ALA A 170 -1.40 2.43 -13.97
N ASP A 171 -2.43 3.00 -14.60
CA ASP A 171 -3.51 2.21 -15.20
C ASP A 171 -3.06 1.49 -16.50
N GLY A 172 -2.12 2.08 -17.24
CA GLY A 172 -1.49 1.45 -18.40
C GLY A 172 -0.74 0.16 -18.06
N GLU A 173 -0.34 -0.03 -16.80
CA GLU A 173 0.33 -1.24 -16.35
C GLU A 173 -0.44 -2.50 -16.72
N TYR A 174 -1.75 -2.54 -16.51
CA TYR A 174 -2.56 -3.75 -16.78
C TYR A 174 -2.67 -4.06 -18.27
N VAL A 175 -2.62 -3.04 -19.13
CA VAL A 175 -2.61 -3.21 -20.59
C VAL A 175 -1.32 -3.91 -21.03
N LEU A 176 -0.21 -3.71 -20.32
CA LEU A 176 1.08 -4.33 -20.63
C LEU A 176 1.13 -5.83 -20.31
N TRP A 177 0.26 -6.35 -19.45
CA TRP A 177 0.35 -7.75 -19.00
C TRP A 177 0.18 -8.75 -20.13
N GLY A 178 -0.82 -8.55 -20.99
CA GLY A 178 -1.09 -9.42 -22.14
C GLY A 178 0.08 -9.47 -23.13
N PRO A 179 0.51 -8.32 -23.68
CA PRO A 179 1.67 -8.24 -24.56
C PRO A 179 2.95 -8.81 -23.95
N LEU A 180 3.23 -8.53 -22.67
CA LEU A 180 4.42 -9.07 -22.00
C LEU A 180 4.36 -10.60 -21.92
N ILE A 181 3.24 -11.19 -21.50
CA ILE A 181 3.12 -12.66 -21.46
C ILE A 181 3.29 -13.26 -22.86
N TYR A 182 2.71 -12.63 -23.88
CA TYR A 182 2.85 -13.09 -25.26
C TYR A 182 4.31 -13.03 -25.74
N LEU A 183 5.02 -11.94 -25.47
CA LEU A 183 6.45 -11.81 -25.76
C LEU A 183 7.28 -12.85 -25.00
N GLY A 184 6.96 -13.09 -23.72
CA GLY A 184 7.61 -14.12 -22.92
C GLY A 184 7.50 -15.50 -23.57
N LYS A 185 6.34 -15.85 -24.14
CA LYS A 185 6.14 -17.12 -24.85
C LYS A 185 6.93 -17.24 -26.15
N ILE A 186 7.38 -16.13 -26.74
CA ILE A 186 8.20 -16.13 -27.96
C ILE A 186 9.69 -16.22 -27.61
N LEU A 187 10.09 -15.59 -26.50
CA LEU A 187 11.49 -15.47 -26.10
C LEU A 187 12.03 -16.68 -25.33
N PHE A 188 11.16 -17.45 -24.68
CA PHE A 188 11.46 -18.65 -23.91
C PHE A 188 10.90 -19.90 -24.60
#